data_AF-Q2CEY9-F1
#
_entry.id   AF-Q2CEY9-F1
#
_cell.length_a   1.000
_cell.length_b   1.000
_cell.length_c   1.000
_cell.angle_alpha   90.00
_cell.angle_beta   90.00
_cell.angle_gamma   90.00
#
_symmetry.space_group_name_H-M   'P 1'
#
loop_
_entity.id
_entity.type
_entity.pdbx_description
1 polymer ?
#
loop_
_entity_poly.entity_id
_entity_poly.type
_entity_poly.pdbx_seq_one_letter_code
_entity_poly.pdbx_strand_id
1 'polypeptide(L)'
;MAGHLSRRAFLGTLAAAAGQAALADAPLRSLHPRLRPDGAGGAVAFDPGATAPAVRPSLEQIVENSRVLGSVSAAVADIETGELIEGYAADEGLPPASVTKAMTALYALETLGPDYRFTTRLVALGEVREGVLEGDLALVGGGDPTLGSNNLGDLAKALKAAGITEVAGRFLVWGGALPHEHEIDTDQLDHLGYNPAISGLNLNYNRVHFAWARSGSGYDVTMEAVSEGYAPAVATSRMTVEDRTLPVYTYASRDDIDEWTVARRQLGDGGARWLPVREPALYAGDVFRTIARSEGIELDAAELVEEAPEGTEIARHDSAPLVTILEEMLLYSTNLTAEVVGLSATRELHGRPDSLLASAQAMNDWLRDTYGVTSAFVDHSGLGDRSRIGAGEMVKMFVAPGVMDKLRPILKRHVLKDDAGAPIDGYPATVRAKTGTLNFVSALGGYITTAEGKTLAFSIICGELEAREAGEASGDEIPDGARPWNARARRLQQDLLQRWGLVYTEEPMEAEPTTQ
;
A
#
# COMPACT_ATOMS: atom_id res chain seq x y z
N MET A 1 55.83 -16.74 43.30
CA MET A 1 55.52 -15.99 42.06
C MET A 1 54.02 -15.80 42.02
N ALA A 2 53.57 -14.58 42.33
CA ALA A 2 52.15 -14.20 42.29
C ALA A 2 51.88 -13.54 40.93
N GLY A 3 50.94 -14.08 40.16
CA GLY A 3 50.47 -13.50 38.91
C GLY A 3 49.23 -12.65 39.17
N HIS A 4 49.31 -11.36 38.83
CA HIS A 4 48.26 -10.38 39.00
C HIS A 4 47.10 -10.61 38.02
N LEU A 5 45.90 -10.91 38.54
CA LEU A 5 44.65 -10.78 37.81
C LEU A 5 44.26 -9.30 37.76
N SER A 6 44.08 -8.75 36.56
CA SER A 6 43.69 -7.35 36.38
C SER A 6 42.21 -7.13 36.77
N ARG A 7 41.86 -5.92 37.23
CA ARG A 7 40.47 -5.54 37.59
C ARG A 7 39.46 -5.72 36.46
N ARG A 8 39.89 -5.79 35.19
CA ARG A 8 39.02 -6.14 34.04
C ARG A 8 38.65 -7.63 33.99
N ALA A 9 39.53 -8.52 34.45
CA ALA A 9 39.23 -9.96 34.50
C ALA A 9 38.26 -10.32 35.64
N PHE A 10 38.31 -9.61 36.77
CA PHE A 10 37.41 -9.85 37.90
C PHE A 10 35.98 -9.30 37.66
N LEU A 11 35.86 -8.16 36.96
CA LEU A 11 34.55 -7.60 36.58
C LEU A 11 33.87 -8.39 35.46
N GLY A 12 34.64 -9.06 34.58
CA GLY A 12 34.09 -9.96 33.56
C GLY A 12 33.49 -11.24 34.14
N THR A 13 34.03 -11.78 35.24
CA THR A 13 33.53 -13.02 35.87
C THR A 13 32.39 -12.81 36.86
N LEU A 14 32.21 -11.61 37.42
CA LEU A 14 31.04 -11.29 38.27
C LEU A 14 29.82 -10.82 37.45
N ALA A 15 30.02 -10.25 36.26
CA ALA A 15 28.92 -9.97 35.33
C ALA A 15 28.36 -11.25 34.66
N ALA A 16 29.15 -12.32 34.58
CA ALA A 16 28.71 -13.62 34.07
C ALA A 16 27.98 -14.49 35.13
N ALA A 17 28.05 -14.15 36.42
CA ALA A 17 27.44 -14.93 37.51
C ALA A 17 26.29 -14.22 38.25
N ALA A 18 26.04 -12.93 38.00
CA ALA A 18 24.92 -12.18 38.56
C ALA A 18 23.88 -11.74 37.52
N GLY A 19 23.98 -12.21 36.27
CA GLY A 19 22.97 -12.00 35.22
C GLY A 19 21.96 -13.14 35.06
N GLN A 20 22.07 -14.22 35.86
CA GLN A 20 21.20 -15.40 35.79
C GLN A 20 20.03 -15.38 36.81
N ALA A 21 19.72 -14.23 37.42
CA ALA A 21 18.59 -14.13 38.34
C ALA A 21 17.95 -12.73 38.32
N ALA A 22 17.46 -12.29 37.16
CA ALA A 22 16.24 -11.49 36.99
C ALA A 22 16.16 -10.94 35.56
N LEU A 23 15.04 -11.24 34.89
CA LEU A 23 14.52 -10.64 33.65
C LEU A 23 15.01 -11.20 32.32
N ALA A 24 14.67 -12.46 32.06
CA ALA A 24 14.23 -12.91 30.74
C ALA A 24 13.27 -14.10 30.89
N ASP A 25 11.99 -13.88 30.58
CA ASP A 25 11.12 -14.93 30.04
C ASP A 25 10.04 -14.23 29.20
N ALA A 26 10.40 -13.95 27.94
CA ALA A 26 9.40 -13.73 26.90
C ALA A 26 8.78 -15.11 26.59
N PRO A 27 7.44 -15.26 26.56
CA PRO A 27 6.82 -16.57 26.53
C PRO A 27 7.09 -17.32 25.20
N LEU A 28 7.80 -18.44 25.30
CA LEU A 28 8.09 -19.43 24.22
C LEU A 28 6.91 -20.37 23.89
N ARG A 29 5.67 -19.98 24.18
CA ARG A 29 4.45 -20.65 23.72
C ARG A 29 3.35 -19.61 23.51
N SER A 30 2.71 -19.65 22.34
CA SER A 30 1.45 -18.94 22.12
C SER A 30 0.47 -19.34 23.23
N LEU A 31 -0.05 -18.34 23.93
CA LEU A 31 -1.21 -18.52 24.80
C LEU A 31 -2.35 -19.02 23.90
N HIS A 32 -2.64 -20.31 23.97
CA HIS A 32 -3.89 -20.83 23.42
C HIS A 32 -5.02 -20.05 24.07
N PRO A 33 -6.04 -19.60 23.30
CA PRO A 33 -7.21 -18.98 23.89
C PRO A 33 -7.82 -19.97 24.90
N ARG A 34 -7.87 -19.56 26.16
CA ARG A 34 -8.72 -20.24 27.13
C ARG A 34 -10.15 -19.95 26.71
N LEU A 35 -10.89 -20.99 26.34
CA LEU A 35 -12.36 -20.96 26.32
C LEU A 35 -12.83 -20.36 27.65
N ARG A 36 -13.51 -19.22 27.58
CA ARG A 36 -14.25 -18.69 28.73
C ARG A 36 -15.36 -19.70 29.04
N PRO A 37 -15.63 -20.00 30.33
CA PRO A 37 -16.67 -20.96 30.69
C PRO A 37 -17.99 -20.56 30.05
N ASP A 38 -18.79 -21.55 29.65
CA ASP A 38 -20.18 -21.40 29.21
C ASP A 38 -20.97 -20.61 30.27
N GLY A 39 -20.90 -19.28 30.13
CA GLY A 39 -21.69 -18.33 30.87
C GLY A 39 -22.85 -17.99 29.98
N ALA A 40 -23.98 -18.65 30.19
CA ALA A 40 -25.28 -18.19 29.77
C ALA A 40 -25.50 -16.76 30.29
N GLY A 41 -25.00 -15.78 29.55
CA GLY A 41 -25.30 -14.37 29.68
C GLY A 41 -25.89 -13.98 28.34
N GLY A 42 -27.22 -13.79 28.33
CA GLY A 42 -28.00 -13.62 27.11
C GLY A 42 -27.35 -12.61 26.18
N ALA A 43 -27.33 -12.94 24.90
CA ALA A 43 -27.22 -11.93 23.85
C ALA A 43 -28.21 -10.82 24.22
N VAL A 44 -27.70 -9.65 24.57
CA VAL A 44 -28.54 -8.46 24.51
C VAL A 44 -28.74 -8.28 23.02
N ALA A 45 -29.84 -8.84 22.51
CA ALA A 45 -30.27 -8.57 21.16
C ALA A 45 -30.30 -7.06 21.02
N PHE A 46 -29.58 -6.53 20.04
CA PHE A 46 -29.77 -5.15 19.61
C PHE A 46 -31.28 -5.02 19.33
N ASP A 47 -31.99 -4.25 20.16
CA ASP A 47 -33.42 -3.99 20.01
C ASP A 47 -33.55 -2.70 19.19
N PRO A 48 -33.88 -2.79 17.89
CA PRO A 48 -34.06 -1.61 17.04
C PRO A 48 -35.19 -0.72 17.57
N GLY A 49 -36.15 -1.28 18.32
CA GLY A 49 -37.31 -0.60 18.90
C GLY A 49 -37.07 -0.01 20.30
N ALA A 50 -35.98 -0.35 21.00
CA ALA A 50 -35.60 0.29 22.26
C ALA A 50 -35.08 1.72 22.06
N THR A 51 -34.66 2.05 20.84
CA THR A 51 -34.63 3.42 20.35
C THR A 51 -36.02 3.78 19.84
N ALA A 52 -36.78 4.58 20.61
CA ALA A 52 -37.89 5.37 20.06
C ALA A 52 -37.45 6.03 18.75
N PRO A 53 -38.34 6.40 17.80
CA PRO A 53 -37.94 7.12 16.60
C PRO A 53 -37.37 8.48 17.02
N ALA A 54 -36.08 8.50 17.32
CA ALA A 54 -35.30 9.70 17.37
C ALA A 54 -35.30 10.19 15.94
N VAL A 55 -35.77 11.42 15.73
CA VAL A 55 -35.52 12.12 14.48
C VAL A 55 -34.00 12.16 14.34
N ARG A 56 -33.47 11.25 13.52
CA ARG A 56 -32.04 11.20 13.25
C ARG A 56 -31.71 12.45 12.45
N PRO A 57 -30.57 13.12 12.73
CA PRO A 57 -30.19 14.29 11.97
C PRO A 57 -30.13 13.94 10.48
N SER A 58 -30.52 14.87 9.61
CA SER A 58 -30.34 14.71 8.17
C SER A 58 -28.85 14.66 7.82
N LEU A 59 -28.52 14.24 6.60
CA LEU A 59 -27.15 14.24 6.11
C LEU A 59 -26.54 15.65 6.24
N GLU A 60 -27.27 16.68 5.83
CA GLU A 60 -26.87 18.09 5.93
C GLU A 60 -26.58 18.49 7.38
N GLN A 61 -27.46 18.12 8.31
CA GLN A 61 -27.28 18.41 9.72
C GLN A 61 -26.05 17.70 10.31
N ILE A 62 -25.75 16.47 9.90
CA ILE A 62 -24.53 15.76 10.33
C ILE A 62 -23.29 16.49 9.80
N VAL A 63 -23.29 16.88 8.52
CA VAL A 63 -22.17 17.62 7.93
C VAL A 63 -21.95 18.95 8.63
N GLU A 64 -22.99 19.75 8.83
CA GLU A 64 -22.93 21.03 9.55
C GLU A 64 -22.44 20.87 10.99
N ASN A 65 -22.94 19.87 11.72
CA ASN A 65 -22.57 19.62 13.11
C ASN A 65 -21.14 19.08 13.26
N SER A 66 -20.58 18.46 12.23
CA SER A 66 -19.22 17.90 12.27
C SER A 66 -18.13 18.96 12.45
N ARG A 67 -18.40 20.21 12.05
CA ARG A 67 -17.44 21.33 12.04
C ARG A 67 -16.12 20.98 11.33
N VAL A 68 -16.18 20.09 10.34
CA VAL A 68 -15.07 19.87 9.41
C VAL A 68 -14.92 21.15 8.59
N LEU A 69 -13.71 21.69 8.55
CA LEU A 69 -13.38 22.87 7.74
C LEU A 69 -13.10 22.41 6.30
N GLY A 70 -13.37 23.27 5.33
CA GLY A 70 -13.24 22.95 3.90
C GLY A 70 -14.51 22.34 3.31
N SER A 71 -14.34 21.54 2.27
CA SER A 71 -15.42 20.93 1.51
C SER A 71 -15.70 19.48 1.94
N VAL A 72 -16.96 19.08 1.78
CA VAL A 72 -17.43 17.69 1.95
C VAL A 72 -18.25 17.33 0.72
N SER A 73 -17.93 16.22 0.08
CA SER A 73 -18.75 15.56 -0.94
C SER A 73 -19.17 14.20 -0.40
N ALA A 74 -20.47 13.93 -0.34
CA ALA A 74 -21.00 12.66 0.16
C ALA A 74 -22.18 12.18 -0.69
N ALA A 75 -22.29 10.87 -0.86
CA ALA A 75 -23.37 10.23 -1.61
C ALA A 75 -23.64 8.82 -1.10
N VAL A 76 -24.90 8.39 -1.14
CA VAL A 76 -25.32 7.01 -0.89
C VAL A 76 -26.40 6.62 -1.90
N ALA A 77 -26.30 5.43 -2.46
CA ALA A 77 -27.25 4.89 -3.41
C ALA A 77 -27.63 3.45 -3.07
N ASP A 78 -28.82 3.08 -3.51
CA ASP A 78 -29.33 1.72 -3.44
C ASP A 78 -28.65 0.83 -4.49
N ILE A 79 -28.14 -0.34 -4.09
CA ILE A 79 -27.41 -1.22 -5.02
C ILE A 79 -28.34 -1.90 -6.05
N GLU A 80 -29.61 -2.14 -5.69
CA GLU A 80 -30.53 -2.92 -6.51
C GLU A 80 -31.14 -2.06 -7.62
N THR A 81 -31.53 -0.84 -7.26
CA THR A 81 -32.16 0.12 -8.18
C THR A 81 -31.15 1.04 -8.86
N GLY A 82 -29.97 1.23 -8.26
CA GLY A 82 -28.98 2.24 -8.67
C GLY A 82 -29.40 3.68 -8.35
N GLU A 83 -30.51 3.87 -7.63
CA GLU A 83 -31.02 5.20 -7.29
C GLU A 83 -30.15 5.87 -6.22
N LEU A 84 -29.73 7.12 -6.48
CA LEU A 84 -29.09 7.96 -5.48
C LEU A 84 -30.12 8.34 -4.41
N ILE A 85 -29.93 7.83 -3.19
CA ILE A 85 -30.86 8.02 -2.08
C ILE A 85 -30.66 9.39 -1.43
N GLU A 86 -29.41 9.75 -1.13
CA GLU A 86 -29.03 11.04 -0.55
C GLU A 86 -27.66 11.47 -1.10
N GLY A 87 -27.45 12.78 -1.17
CA GLY A 87 -26.15 13.36 -1.49
C GLY A 87 -25.97 14.77 -0.96
N TYR A 88 -24.72 15.15 -0.70
CA TYR A 88 -24.31 16.48 -0.27
C TYR A 88 -23.10 16.90 -1.09
N ALA A 89 -23.25 17.97 -1.86
CA ALA A 89 -22.27 18.40 -2.86
C ALA A 89 -21.72 17.21 -3.67
N ALA A 90 -22.61 16.28 -4.05
CA ALA A 90 -22.23 14.98 -4.60
C ALA A 90 -21.42 15.08 -5.90
N ASP A 91 -21.61 16.17 -6.65
CA ASP A 91 -20.92 16.46 -7.90
C ASP A 91 -19.63 17.29 -7.70
N GLU A 92 -19.35 17.75 -6.47
CA GLU A 92 -18.13 18.50 -6.16
C GLU A 92 -16.91 17.58 -6.20
N GLY A 93 -16.04 17.79 -7.18
CA GLY A 93 -14.81 17.03 -7.32
C GLY A 93 -13.81 17.35 -6.21
N LEU A 94 -13.48 16.36 -5.39
CA LEU A 94 -12.49 16.47 -4.31
C LEU A 94 -11.39 15.40 -4.48
N PRO A 95 -10.22 15.56 -3.82
CA PRO A 95 -9.18 14.54 -3.83
C PRO A 95 -9.67 13.26 -3.14
N PRO A 96 -9.78 12.12 -3.84
CA PRO A 96 -10.27 10.87 -3.28
C PRO A 96 -9.26 10.16 -2.36
N ALA A 97 -8.00 10.61 -2.36
CA ALA A 97 -6.89 9.89 -1.76
C ALA A 97 -6.89 8.40 -2.19
N SER A 98 -6.47 7.49 -1.31
CA SER A 98 -6.42 6.06 -1.60
C SER A 98 -7.76 5.35 -1.87
N VAL A 99 -8.89 6.06 -1.91
CA VAL A 99 -10.14 5.47 -2.42
C VAL A 99 -10.07 5.26 -3.94
N THR A 100 -9.22 6.01 -4.67
CA THR A 100 -8.90 5.76 -6.10
C THR A 100 -8.53 4.30 -6.36
N LYS A 101 -7.82 3.66 -5.44
CA LYS A 101 -7.38 2.26 -5.56
C LYS A 101 -8.54 1.27 -5.75
N ALA A 102 -9.76 1.60 -5.32
CA ALA A 102 -10.93 0.76 -5.60
C ALA A 102 -11.31 0.82 -7.09
N MET A 103 -11.18 1.98 -7.73
CA MET A 103 -11.38 2.13 -9.18
C MET A 103 -10.26 1.43 -9.94
N THR A 104 -9.01 1.61 -9.51
CA THR A 104 -7.84 0.92 -10.07
C THR A 104 -7.97 -0.60 -9.97
N ALA A 105 -8.45 -1.12 -8.84
CA ALA A 105 -8.67 -2.55 -8.65
C ALA A 105 -9.73 -3.08 -9.62
N LEU A 106 -10.82 -2.34 -9.83
CA LEU A 106 -11.83 -2.71 -10.82
C LEU A 106 -11.25 -2.67 -12.24
N TYR A 107 -10.53 -1.61 -12.58
CA TYR A 107 -9.86 -1.45 -13.88
C TYR A 107 -8.94 -2.63 -14.16
N ALA A 108 -8.10 -3.03 -13.21
CA ALA A 108 -7.21 -4.17 -13.35
C ALA A 108 -7.97 -5.52 -13.43
N LEU A 109 -9.02 -5.71 -12.62
CA LEU A 109 -9.81 -6.95 -12.65
C LEU A 109 -10.56 -7.15 -13.98
N GLU A 110 -11.11 -6.10 -14.56
CA GLU A 110 -11.89 -6.19 -15.80
C GLU A 110 -11.02 -6.24 -17.06
N THR A 111 -9.77 -5.81 -16.98
CA THR A 111 -8.81 -5.82 -18.10
C THR A 111 -7.93 -7.07 -18.09
N LEU A 112 -7.26 -7.36 -16.97
CA LEU A 112 -6.30 -8.45 -16.85
C LEU A 112 -6.97 -9.77 -16.43
N GLY A 113 -8.06 -9.69 -15.66
CA GLY A 113 -8.73 -10.84 -15.07
C GLY A 113 -8.16 -11.25 -13.69
N PRO A 114 -8.96 -11.90 -12.82
CA PRO A 114 -8.58 -12.19 -11.43
C PRO A 114 -7.42 -13.19 -11.28
N ASP A 115 -7.24 -14.05 -12.28
CA ASP A 115 -6.21 -15.10 -12.30
C ASP A 115 -4.89 -14.66 -12.94
N TYR A 116 -4.82 -13.41 -13.43
CA TYR A 116 -3.60 -12.86 -14.02
C TYR A 116 -2.43 -12.95 -13.02
N ARG A 117 -1.24 -13.26 -13.54
CA ARG A 117 -0.01 -13.31 -12.76
C ARG A 117 1.07 -12.51 -13.47
N PHE A 118 1.78 -11.71 -12.69
CA PHE A 118 3.00 -11.06 -13.16
C PHE A 118 4.13 -12.08 -13.18
N THR A 119 5.07 -11.89 -14.09
CA THR A 119 6.17 -12.85 -14.29
C THR A 119 7.50 -12.14 -14.22
N THR A 120 8.44 -12.71 -13.45
CA THR A 120 9.86 -12.34 -13.43
C THR A 120 10.69 -13.52 -13.91
N ARG A 121 11.67 -13.29 -14.79
CA ARG A 121 12.39 -14.37 -15.48
C ARG A 121 13.90 -14.21 -15.43
N LEU A 122 14.60 -15.33 -15.45
CA LEU A 122 16.01 -15.40 -15.83
C LEU A 122 16.12 -15.89 -17.28
N VAL A 123 16.79 -15.13 -18.13
CA VAL A 123 16.95 -15.41 -19.55
C VAL A 123 18.44 -15.56 -19.86
N ALA A 124 18.82 -16.68 -20.46
CA ALA A 124 20.16 -16.92 -20.96
C ALA A 124 20.30 -16.47 -22.41
N LEU A 125 21.30 -15.63 -22.69
CA LEU A 125 21.66 -15.12 -24.01
C LEU A 125 22.95 -15.79 -24.48
N GLY A 126 22.94 -17.11 -24.54
CA GLY A 126 24.08 -17.93 -24.89
C GLY A 126 23.78 -19.41 -24.71
N GLU A 127 24.74 -20.26 -25.07
CA GLU A 127 24.64 -21.71 -24.84
C GLU A 127 25.15 -22.06 -23.44
N VAL A 128 24.54 -23.06 -22.81
CA VAL A 128 25.05 -23.65 -21.57
C VAL A 128 25.87 -24.89 -21.92
N ARG A 129 27.16 -24.88 -21.60
CA ARG A 129 28.08 -26.00 -21.83
C ARG A 129 28.80 -26.35 -20.53
N GLU A 130 28.69 -27.62 -20.12
CA GLU A 130 29.32 -28.14 -18.90
C GLU A 130 29.06 -27.28 -17.64
N GLY A 131 27.89 -26.64 -17.57
CA GLY A 131 27.47 -25.78 -16.48
C GLY A 131 27.90 -24.32 -16.57
N VAL A 132 28.62 -23.93 -17.62
CA VAL A 132 28.96 -22.54 -17.93
C VAL A 132 27.98 -21.99 -18.95
N LEU A 133 27.34 -20.86 -18.65
CA LEU A 133 26.65 -20.06 -19.64
C LEU A 133 27.68 -19.25 -20.45
N GLU A 134 27.93 -19.66 -21.69
CA GLU A 134 28.78 -18.95 -22.65
C GLU A 134 28.03 -17.76 -23.26
N GLY A 135 27.67 -16.78 -22.43
CA GLY A 135 26.91 -15.60 -22.82
C GLY A 135 26.39 -14.80 -21.62
N ASP A 136 25.52 -13.84 -21.90
CA ASP A 136 24.95 -12.96 -20.87
C ASP A 136 23.77 -13.65 -20.15
N LEU A 137 23.58 -13.34 -18.87
CA LEU A 137 22.38 -13.69 -18.11
C LEU A 137 21.56 -12.43 -17.88
N ALA A 138 20.25 -12.47 -18.10
CA ALA A 138 19.36 -11.34 -17.84
C ALA A 138 18.29 -11.65 -16.80
N LEU A 139 18.08 -10.73 -15.85
CA LEU A 139 16.92 -10.69 -14.97
C LEU A 139 15.86 -9.74 -15.58
N VAL A 140 14.72 -10.31 -15.96
CA VAL A 140 13.69 -9.65 -16.77
C VAL A 140 12.41 -9.50 -15.96
N GLY A 141 12.04 -8.26 -15.61
CA GLY A 141 10.82 -7.94 -14.86
C GLY A 141 9.60 -7.71 -15.75
N GLY A 142 8.51 -8.43 -15.48
CA GLY A 142 7.23 -8.31 -16.18
C GLY A 142 6.19 -7.43 -15.47
N GLY A 143 6.61 -6.60 -14.51
CA GLY A 143 5.74 -5.69 -13.75
C GLY A 143 5.17 -6.29 -12.47
N ASP A 144 5.85 -7.22 -11.80
CA ASP A 144 5.37 -7.77 -10.51
C ASP A 144 5.54 -6.72 -9.39
N PRO A 145 4.45 -6.23 -8.75
CA PRO A 145 4.56 -5.27 -7.65
C PRO A 145 4.88 -5.92 -6.30
N THR A 146 4.88 -7.25 -6.23
CA THR A 146 5.00 -8.04 -5.00
C THR A 146 6.28 -8.87 -4.93
N LEU A 147 7.13 -8.81 -5.95
CA LEU A 147 8.42 -9.49 -5.97
C LEU A 147 9.27 -9.06 -4.77
N GLY A 148 9.67 -10.04 -3.97
CA GLY A 148 10.50 -9.86 -2.79
C GLY A 148 11.84 -10.58 -2.86
N SER A 149 12.78 -10.26 -1.96
CA SER A 149 14.11 -10.88 -1.95
C SER A 149 14.07 -12.41 -1.79
N ASN A 150 13.06 -12.97 -1.12
CA ASN A 150 12.84 -14.42 -1.06
C ASN A 150 12.61 -15.04 -2.45
N ASN A 151 11.86 -14.36 -3.32
CA ASN A 151 11.59 -14.84 -4.68
C ASN A 151 12.86 -14.80 -5.53
N LEU A 152 13.73 -13.80 -5.31
CA LEU A 152 15.07 -13.78 -5.90
C LEU A 152 15.93 -14.96 -5.42
N GLY A 153 15.81 -15.35 -4.14
CA GLY A 153 16.40 -16.58 -3.61
C GLY A 153 15.94 -17.85 -4.33
N ASP A 154 14.64 -17.95 -4.60
CA ASP A 154 14.08 -19.09 -5.33
C ASP A 154 14.53 -19.11 -6.80
N LEU A 155 14.64 -17.94 -7.44
CA LEU A 155 15.21 -17.81 -8.79
C LEU A 155 16.70 -18.22 -8.82
N ALA A 156 17.50 -17.85 -7.82
CA ALA A 156 18.90 -18.24 -7.74
C ALA A 156 19.07 -19.76 -7.56
N LYS A 157 18.22 -20.39 -6.73
CA LYS A 157 18.17 -21.85 -6.59
C LYS A 157 17.74 -22.52 -7.90
N ALA A 158 16.76 -21.95 -8.60
CA ALA A 158 16.30 -22.46 -9.88
C ALA A 158 17.38 -22.35 -10.97
N LEU A 159 18.13 -21.25 -11.01
CA LEU A 159 19.29 -21.07 -11.89
C LEU A 159 20.32 -22.19 -11.71
N LYS A 160 20.67 -22.48 -10.45
CA LYS A 160 21.57 -23.59 -10.10
C LYS A 160 20.98 -24.96 -10.46
N ALA A 161 19.70 -25.17 -10.21
CA ALA A 161 19.00 -26.41 -10.55
C ALA A 161 18.91 -26.65 -12.07
N ALA A 162 18.92 -25.59 -12.87
CA ALA A 162 19.02 -25.66 -14.33
C ALA A 162 20.44 -26.05 -14.82
N GLY A 163 21.38 -26.28 -13.91
CA GLY A 163 22.73 -26.74 -14.20
C GLY A 163 23.73 -25.62 -14.45
N ILE A 164 23.34 -24.35 -14.31
CA ILE A 164 24.26 -23.21 -14.45
C ILE A 164 25.02 -23.02 -13.14
N THR A 165 26.34 -23.13 -13.21
CA THR A 165 27.28 -22.90 -12.11
C THR A 165 28.16 -21.67 -12.33
N GLU A 166 28.29 -21.21 -13.58
CA GLU A 166 29.08 -20.04 -13.96
C GLU A 166 28.41 -19.29 -15.11
N VAL A 167 28.52 -17.95 -15.11
CA VAL A 167 28.11 -17.08 -16.22
C VAL A 167 29.35 -16.38 -16.74
N ALA A 168 29.73 -16.65 -17.99
CA ALA A 168 30.96 -16.11 -18.59
C ALA A 168 30.76 -14.70 -19.18
N GLY A 169 29.52 -14.30 -19.46
CA GLY A 169 29.17 -12.97 -19.94
C GLY A 169 28.69 -12.04 -18.84
N ARG A 170 28.00 -10.98 -19.26
CA ARG A 170 27.49 -9.91 -18.39
C ARG A 170 26.23 -10.33 -17.67
N PHE A 171 25.94 -9.63 -16.59
CA PHE A 171 24.65 -9.72 -15.91
C PHE A 171 23.79 -8.50 -16.23
N LEU A 172 22.69 -8.72 -16.94
CA LEU A 172 21.79 -7.70 -17.45
C LEU A 172 20.51 -7.63 -16.60
N VAL A 173 19.91 -6.45 -16.49
CA VAL A 173 18.57 -6.26 -15.92
C VAL A 173 17.68 -5.51 -16.89
N TRP A 174 16.41 -5.90 -16.95
CA TRP A 174 15.41 -5.24 -17.79
C TRP A 174 14.12 -5.01 -17.03
N GLY A 175 13.73 -3.74 -16.91
CA GLY A 175 12.46 -3.29 -16.33
C GLY A 175 11.53 -2.64 -17.34
N GLY A 176 11.78 -2.79 -18.65
CA GLY A 176 11.06 -2.05 -19.70
C GLY A 176 9.62 -2.50 -19.98
N ALA A 177 9.08 -3.47 -19.22
CA ALA A 177 7.69 -3.91 -19.33
C ALA A 177 6.69 -2.79 -19.01
N LEU A 178 7.07 -1.86 -18.13
CA LEU A 178 6.34 -0.65 -17.74
C LEU A 178 7.27 0.57 -17.95
N PRO A 179 6.72 1.79 -18.09
CA PRO A 179 7.56 2.99 -18.07
C PRO A 179 8.32 3.11 -16.75
N HIS A 180 9.51 3.70 -16.82
CA HIS A 180 10.23 4.13 -15.63
C HIS A 180 9.71 5.49 -15.21
N GLU A 181 9.23 5.61 -13.98
CA GLU A 181 8.86 6.87 -13.36
C GLU A 181 9.73 7.05 -12.13
N HIS A 182 10.41 8.20 -12.03
CA HIS A 182 11.32 8.46 -10.92
C HIS A 182 10.59 8.50 -9.56
N GLU A 183 9.34 8.93 -9.58
CA GLU A 183 8.44 8.94 -8.42
C GLU A 183 6.98 9.01 -8.86
N ILE A 184 6.05 8.77 -7.93
CA ILE A 184 4.60 8.81 -8.20
C ILE A 184 4.12 10.26 -8.26
N ASP A 185 4.58 11.08 -7.32
CA ASP A 185 4.20 12.48 -7.19
C ASP A 185 5.41 13.34 -6.77
N THR A 186 5.72 14.36 -7.56
CA THR A 186 6.88 15.24 -7.37
C THR A 186 6.69 16.26 -6.25
N ASP A 187 5.46 16.48 -5.80
CA ASP A 187 5.17 17.42 -4.71
C ASP A 187 5.41 16.78 -3.32
N GLN A 188 5.71 15.48 -3.27
CA GLN A 188 6.02 14.76 -2.05
C GLN A 188 7.51 14.91 -1.67
N LEU A 189 7.78 14.90 -0.36
CA LEU A 189 9.16 14.83 0.15
C LEU A 189 9.87 13.54 -0.31
N ASP A 190 11.12 13.68 -0.76
CA ASP A 190 11.91 12.60 -1.35
C ASP A 190 11.92 11.30 -0.53
N HIS A 191 12.06 11.39 0.80
CA HIS A 191 12.29 10.22 1.67
C HIS A 191 11.01 9.46 2.04
N LEU A 192 9.86 9.84 1.50
CA LEU A 192 8.59 9.18 1.77
C LEU A 192 8.53 7.84 1.03
N GLY A 193 8.70 6.74 1.75
CA GLY A 193 8.70 5.40 1.16
C GLY A 193 7.38 4.96 0.50
N TYR A 194 6.31 5.76 0.55
CA TYR A 194 5.09 5.52 -0.24
C TYR A 194 5.10 6.22 -1.62
N ASN A 195 6.17 6.94 -1.94
CA ASN A 195 6.42 7.61 -3.22
C ASN A 195 7.68 7.08 -3.94
N PRO A 196 7.85 5.74 -4.12
CA PRO A 196 9.03 5.20 -4.78
C PRO A 196 9.00 5.42 -6.30
N ALA A 197 10.11 5.15 -6.98
CA ALA A 197 10.10 4.98 -8.44
C ALA A 197 9.26 3.77 -8.86
N ILE A 198 8.83 3.76 -10.12
CA ILE A 198 8.06 2.69 -10.75
C ILE A 198 8.88 2.11 -11.91
N SER A 199 8.86 0.79 -12.08
CA SER A 199 9.46 0.11 -13.22
C SER A 199 8.73 -1.21 -13.51
N GLY A 200 9.14 -1.94 -14.55
CA GLY A 200 8.73 -3.32 -14.78
C GLY A 200 9.47 -4.34 -13.91
N LEU A 201 10.61 -3.98 -13.30
CA LEU A 201 11.33 -4.80 -12.33
C LEU A 201 11.30 -4.12 -10.97
N ASN A 202 10.33 -4.50 -10.14
CA ASN A 202 10.13 -3.90 -8.82
C ASN A 202 10.53 -4.90 -7.73
N LEU A 203 11.27 -4.47 -6.71
CA LEU A 203 11.70 -5.35 -5.62
C LEU A 203 11.35 -4.73 -4.26
N ASN A 204 10.74 -5.52 -3.37
CA ASN A 204 10.39 -5.11 -2.00
C ASN A 204 9.59 -3.80 -1.94
N TYR A 205 8.65 -3.65 -2.87
CA TYR A 205 7.87 -2.42 -3.07
C TYR A 205 8.70 -1.19 -3.47
N ASN A 206 9.87 -1.39 -4.10
CA ASN A 206 10.86 -0.37 -4.46
C ASN A 206 11.30 0.46 -3.26
N ARG A 207 11.60 -0.23 -2.15
CA ARG A 207 12.07 0.38 -0.92
C ARG A 207 13.27 -0.36 -0.38
N VAL A 208 14.20 0.42 0.17
CA VAL A 208 15.38 -0.06 0.87
C VAL A 208 15.23 0.21 2.36
N HIS A 209 15.65 -0.75 3.19
CA HIS A 209 15.60 -0.63 4.64
C HIS A 209 16.85 0.10 5.13
N PHE A 210 16.67 1.35 5.56
CA PHE A 210 17.69 2.14 6.24
C PHE A 210 17.59 1.90 7.74
N ALA A 211 18.65 1.39 8.38
CA ALA A 211 18.72 1.28 9.84
C ALA A 211 19.93 2.04 10.40
N TRP A 212 19.82 2.51 11.64
CA TRP A 212 20.91 3.15 12.35
C TRP A 212 20.99 2.71 13.81
N ALA A 213 22.20 2.72 14.34
CA ALA A 213 22.47 2.56 15.77
C ALA A 213 23.59 3.51 16.20
N ARG A 214 23.45 4.11 17.38
CA ARG A 214 24.45 5.02 17.93
C ARG A 214 25.74 4.25 18.24
N SER A 215 26.85 4.71 17.67
CA SER A 215 28.17 4.10 17.82
C SER A 215 29.17 5.15 18.31
N GLY A 216 29.40 5.20 19.62
CA GLY A 216 30.22 6.23 20.26
C GLY A 216 29.68 7.65 20.02
N SER A 217 30.47 8.48 19.33
CA SER A 217 30.09 9.83 18.89
C SER A 217 29.59 9.87 17.44
N GLY A 218 29.22 8.75 16.84
CA GLY A 218 28.66 8.67 15.49
C GLY A 218 27.49 7.68 15.42
N TYR A 219 27.26 7.16 14.21
CA TYR A 219 26.22 6.19 13.91
C TYR A 219 26.80 5.11 13.00
N ASP A 220 26.44 3.87 13.28
CA ASP A 220 26.54 2.79 12.31
C ASP A 220 25.23 2.79 11.50
N VAL A 221 25.32 2.78 10.17
CA VAL A 221 24.17 2.81 9.26
C VAL A 221 24.20 1.63 8.30
N THR A 222 23.03 1.09 7.96
CA THR A 222 22.89 0.02 6.96
C THR A 222 21.80 0.36 5.95
N MET A 223 21.98 -0.13 4.73
CA MET A 223 21.00 -0.09 3.63
C MET A 223 20.82 -1.52 3.14
N GLU A 224 19.65 -2.12 3.36
CA GLU A 224 19.43 -3.56 3.16
C GLU A 224 18.12 -3.86 2.41
N ALA A 225 18.12 -4.92 1.62
CA ALA A 225 16.93 -5.45 0.95
C ALA A 225 16.23 -6.54 1.80
N VAL A 226 15.59 -6.10 2.88
CA VAL A 226 15.04 -6.99 3.92
C VAL A 226 13.77 -7.72 3.46
N SER A 227 13.75 -9.03 3.71
CA SER A 227 12.62 -9.95 3.59
C SER A 227 12.71 -10.99 4.72
N GLU A 228 11.78 -11.96 4.79
CA GLU A 228 11.77 -12.97 5.86
C GLU A 228 13.07 -13.83 5.90
N GLY A 229 13.62 -14.19 4.74
CA GLY A 229 14.79 -15.07 4.64
C GLY A 229 16.10 -14.40 4.23
N TYR A 230 16.03 -13.16 3.72
CA TYR A 230 17.20 -12.44 3.17
C TYR A 230 17.23 -10.99 3.64
N ALA A 231 18.43 -10.49 3.96
CA ALA A 231 18.69 -9.08 4.23
C ALA A 231 20.08 -8.66 3.67
N PRO A 232 20.34 -8.82 2.35
CA PRO A 232 21.62 -8.41 1.79
C PRO A 232 21.76 -6.89 1.86
N ALA A 233 22.97 -6.44 2.18
CA ALA A 233 23.37 -5.05 1.99
C ALA A 233 23.31 -4.69 0.51
N VAL A 234 22.93 -3.47 0.19
CA VAL A 234 22.83 -2.99 -1.19
C VAL A 234 23.88 -1.95 -1.53
N ALA A 235 24.39 -2.00 -2.76
CA ALA A 235 25.36 -1.06 -3.31
C ALA A 235 24.69 0.11 -4.04
N THR A 236 23.43 -0.06 -4.48
CA THR A 236 22.65 0.94 -5.24
C THR A 236 22.01 2.03 -4.37
N SER A 237 22.18 1.96 -3.04
CA SER A 237 21.72 3.01 -2.14
C SER A 237 22.69 3.20 -0.98
N ARG A 238 23.00 4.46 -0.63
CA ARG A 238 23.95 4.82 0.42
C ARG A 238 23.35 5.86 1.34
N MET A 239 23.71 5.79 2.62
CA MET A 239 23.29 6.76 3.63
C MET A 239 24.49 7.46 4.26
N THR A 240 24.44 8.78 4.32
CA THR A 240 25.40 9.61 5.07
C THR A 240 24.71 10.37 6.20
N VAL A 241 25.31 10.37 7.40
CA VAL A 241 24.80 11.18 8.52
C VAL A 241 25.52 12.54 8.55
N GLU A 242 24.76 13.62 8.49
CA GLU A 242 25.29 14.99 8.41
C GLU A 242 24.87 15.85 9.60
N ASP A 243 25.77 16.74 10.05
CA ASP A 243 25.42 17.74 11.09
C ASP A 243 24.74 18.96 10.45
N ARG A 244 23.41 18.87 10.33
CA ARG A 244 22.53 19.96 9.87
C ARG A 244 21.23 19.98 10.66
N THR A 245 20.47 21.06 10.53
CA THR A 245 19.12 21.19 11.13
C THR A 245 18.04 20.72 10.16
N LEU A 246 18.03 21.27 8.94
CA LEU A 246 17.09 20.95 7.87
C LEU A 246 17.81 21.00 6.50
N PRO A 247 17.27 20.34 5.46
CA PRO A 247 16.15 19.39 5.53
C PRO A 247 16.54 18.11 6.29
N VAL A 248 15.55 17.34 6.76
CA VAL A 248 15.83 16.12 7.53
C VAL A 248 16.54 15.08 6.66
N TYR A 249 16.00 14.79 5.49
CA TYR A 249 16.64 13.98 4.47
C TYR A 249 16.97 14.84 3.24
N THR A 250 17.99 14.42 2.49
CA THR A 250 18.24 14.90 1.13
C THR A 250 18.51 13.71 0.24
N TYR A 251 18.17 13.86 -1.03
CA TYR A 251 18.42 12.88 -2.07
C TYR A 251 19.33 13.46 -3.16
N ALA A 252 20.18 12.62 -3.73
CA ALA A 252 20.83 12.87 -5.01
C ALA A 252 21.03 11.53 -5.74
N SER A 253 20.98 11.54 -7.07
CA SER A 253 21.43 10.44 -7.90
C SER A 253 22.86 10.71 -8.39
N ARG A 254 23.77 9.74 -8.21
CA ARG A 254 25.12 9.77 -8.77
C ARG A 254 25.52 8.38 -9.23
N ASP A 255 25.92 8.25 -10.49
CA ASP A 255 26.36 6.98 -11.08
C ASP A 255 25.35 5.84 -10.83
N ASP A 256 24.06 6.15 -10.99
CA ASP A 256 22.92 5.24 -10.77
C ASP A 256 22.81 4.69 -9.31
N ILE A 257 23.34 5.45 -8.35
CA ILE A 257 23.26 5.18 -6.91
C ILE A 257 22.41 6.24 -6.24
N ASP A 258 21.47 5.78 -5.41
CA ASP A 258 20.69 6.62 -4.52
C ASP A 258 21.56 7.11 -3.35
N GLU A 259 21.98 8.36 -3.38
CA GLU A 259 22.71 9.02 -2.29
C GLU A 259 21.73 9.74 -1.35
N TRP A 260 21.48 9.11 -0.22
CA TRP A 260 20.70 9.70 0.86
C TRP A 260 21.62 10.31 1.91
N THR A 261 21.18 11.43 2.48
CA THR A 261 21.76 11.92 3.73
C THR A 261 20.69 12.27 4.75
N VAL A 262 21.01 12.11 6.03
CA VAL A 262 20.09 12.35 7.15
C VAL A 262 20.71 13.30 8.17
N ALA A 263 19.89 14.25 8.64
CA ALA A 263 20.25 15.18 9.69
C ALA A 263 20.48 14.43 11.01
N ARG A 264 21.70 14.50 11.52
CA ARG A 264 22.16 13.80 12.72
C ARG A 264 21.26 13.99 13.94
N ARG A 265 20.69 15.19 14.11
CA ARG A 265 19.83 15.54 15.26
C ARG A 265 18.48 14.83 15.26
N GLN A 266 18.09 14.26 14.11
CA GLN A 266 16.84 13.52 13.94
C GLN A 266 17.01 12.04 14.26
N LEU A 267 18.26 11.57 14.39
CA LEU A 267 18.56 10.21 14.78
C LEU A 267 18.60 10.09 16.31
N GLY A 268 17.73 9.25 16.87
CA GLY A 268 17.80 8.80 18.27
C GLY A 268 18.96 7.82 18.51
N ASP A 269 18.90 7.00 19.56
CA ASP A 269 19.95 6.00 19.84
C ASP A 269 19.94 4.79 18.88
N GLY A 270 18.82 4.57 18.19
CA GLY A 270 18.70 3.57 17.13
C GLY A 270 17.31 3.61 16.51
N GLY A 271 17.17 3.02 15.32
CA GLY A 271 15.90 2.95 14.60
C GLY A 271 16.08 2.48 13.17
N ALA A 272 14.97 2.45 12.44
CA ALA A 272 14.97 2.14 11.02
C ALA A 272 13.82 2.82 10.28
N ARG A 273 13.97 2.96 8.97
CA ARG A 273 12.98 3.51 8.05
C ARG A 273 13.11 2.87 6.67
N TRP A 274 11.98 2.72 5.99
CA TRP A 274 11.96 2.41 4.57
C TRP A 274 12.10 3.69 3.75
N LEU A 275 13.15 3.76 2.92
CA LEU A 275 13.36 4.83 1.95
C LEU A 275 12.99 4.34 0.55
N PRO A 276 12.48 5.22 -0.32
CA PRO A 276 12.21 4.84 -1.70
C PRO A 276 13.52 4.56 -2.43
N VAL A 277 13.45 3.65 -3.39
CA VAL A 277 14.50 3.39 -4.39
C VAL A 277 14.15 4.17 -5.66
N ARG A 278 15.13 4.85 -6.27
CA ARG A 278 14.94 5.56 -7.55
C ARG A 278 15.44 4.78 -8.76
N GLU A 279 16.27 3.76 -8.55
CA GLU A 279 16.75 2.85 -9.61
C GLU A 279 16.28 1.39 -9.39
N PRO A 280 14.98 1.05 -9.55
CA PRO A 280 14.43 -0.24 -9.15
C PRO A 280 15.07 -1.47 -9.81
N ALA A 281 15.35 -1.39 -11.12
CA ALA A 281 15.87 -2.52 -11.88
C ALA A 281 17.32 -2.84 -11.47
N LEU A 282 18.16 -1.82 -11.30
CA LEU A 282 19.53 -1.97 -10.81
C LEU A 282 19.55 -2.46 -9.36
N TYR A 283 18.67 -1.93 -8.51
CA TYR A 283 18.50 -2.41 -7.13
C TYR A 283 18.13 -3.90 -7.08
N ALA A 284 17.19 -4.34 -7.92
CA ALA A 284 16.82 -5.75 -8.03
C ALA A 284 18.00 -6.63 -8.51
N GLY A 285 18.76 -6.14 -9.48
CA GLY A 285 19.98 -6.80 -9.97
C GLY A 285 21.04 -6.95 -8.90
N ASP A 286 21.36 -5.89 -8.17
CA ASP A 286 22.38 -5.90 -7.10
C ASP A 286 22.03 -6.90 -5.98
N VAL A 287 20.75 -6.93 -5.59
CA VAL A 287 20.24 -7.90 -4.61
C VAL A 287 20.32 -9.32 -5.17
N PHE A 288 19.86 -9.55 -6.41
CA PHE A 288 19.92 -10.88 -7.03
C PHE A 288 21.35 -11.39 -7.13
N ARG A 289 22.30 -10.54 -7.53
CA ARG A 289 23.73 -10.85 -7.59
C ARG A 289 24.26 -11.34 -6.25
N THR A 290 23.93 -10.63 -5.16
CA THR A 290 24.36 -11.02 -3.81
C THR A 290 23.76 -12.35 -3.38
N ILE A 291 22.50 -12.59 -3.72
CA ILE A 291 21.81 -13.85 -3.42
C ILE A 291 22.35 -15.01 -4.28
N ALA A 292 22.59 -14.80 -5.57
CA ALA A 292 23.17 -15.81 -6.47
C ALA A 292 24.56 -16.25 -6.01
N ARG A 293 25.39 -15.32 -5.50
CA ARG A 293 26.67 -15.64 -4.88
C ARG A 293 26.52 -16.60 -3.70
N SER A 294 25.46 -16.46 -2.89
CA SER A 294 25.19 -17.38 -1.78
C SER A 294 24.86 -18.82 -2.26
N GLU A 295 24.42 -18.96 -3.49
CA GLU A 295 24.21 -20.25 -4.17
C GLU A 295 25.46 -20.75 -4.92
N GLY A 296 26.56 -19.99 -4.89
CA GLY A 296 27.84 -20.31 -5.52
C GLY A 296 27.98 -19.85 -6.97
N ILE A 297 27.09 -18.96 -7.44
CA ILE A 297 27.11 -18.41 -8.80
C ILE A 297 27.55 -16.94 -8.71
N GLU A 298 28.76 -16.65 -9.17
CA GLU A 298 29.25 -15.27 -9.27
C GLU A 298 28.67 -14.59 -10.51
N LEU A 299 28.15 -13.37 -10.32
CA LEU A 299 27.66 -12.51 -11.39
C LEU A 299 28.40 -11.18 -11.36
N ASP A 300 28.60 -10.59 -12.53
CA ASP A 300 29.09 -9.22 -12.69
C ASP A 300 28.10 -8.20 -12.11
N ALA A 301 28.50 -6.93 -12.07
CA ALA A 301 27.58 -5.86 -11.71
C ALA A 301 26.41 -5.81 -12.71
N ALA A 302 25.20 -5.54 -12.20
CA ALA A 302 24.01 -5.47 -13.04
C ALA A 302 24.11 -4.29 -14.02
N GLU A 303 23.84 -4.56 -15.30
CA GLU A 303 23.78 -3.57 -16.37
C GLU A 303 22.33 -3.42 -16.85
N LEU A 304 21.79 -2.20 -16.78
CA LEU A 304 20.45 -1.92 -17.29
C LEU A 304 20.45 -1.92 -18.83
N VAL A 305 19.51 -2.65 -19.43
CA VAL A 305 19.30 -2.65 -20.88
C VAL A 305 17.94 -2.07 -21.25
N GLU A 306 17.87 -1.37 -22.38
CA GLU A 306 16.64 -0.73 -22.86
C GLU A 306 15.70 -1.75 -23.53
N GLU A 307 16.27 -2.62 -24.36
CA GLU A 307 15.53 -3.62 -25.13
C GLU A 307 15.32 -4.90 -24.33
N ALA A 308 14.16 -5.52 -24.53
CA ALA A 308 13.81 -6.78 -23.89
C ALA A 308 14.82 -7.88 -24.31
N PRO A 309 15.51 -8.53 -23.36
CA PRO A 309 16.42 -9.63 -23.68
C PRO A 309 15.68 -10.79 -24.34
N GLU A 310 16.12 -11.18 -25.54
CA GLU A 310 15.63 -12.36 -26.26
C GLU A 310 16.61 -13.52 -26.07
N GLY A 311 16.15 -14.62 -25.47
CA GLY A 311 16.99 -15.77 -25.17
C GLY A 311 16.20 -16.94 -24.61
N THR A 312 16.91 -17.90 -24.03
CA THR A 312 16.29 -19.09 -23.43
C THR A 312 15.88 -18.77 -21.99
N GLU A 313 14.59 -18.93 -21.66
CA GLU A 313 14.13 -18.83 -20.28
C GLU A 313 14.68 -20.00 -19.45
N ILE A 314 15.46 -19.68 -18.42
CA ILE A 314 16.12 -20.67 -17.55
C ILE A 314 15.31 -20.87 -16.26
N ALA A 315 14.76 -19.79 -15.72
CA ALA A 315 13.95 -19.82 -14.52
C ALA A 315 12.86 -18.74 -14.58
N ARG A 316 11.78 -18.99 -13.83
CA ARG A 316 10.59 -18.16 -13.81
C ARG A 316 10.02 -18.09 -12.41
N HIS A 317 9.59 -16.90 -12.04
CA HIS A 317 8.76 -16.63 -10.87
C HIS A 317 7.44 -16.02 -11.36
N ASP A 318 6.32 -16.58 -10.92
CA ASP A 318 4.99 -16.00 -11.11
C ASP A 318 4.45 -15.50 -9.78
N SER A 319 3.93 -14.27 -9.78
CA SER A 319 3.30 -13.64 -8.61
C SER A 319 2.08 -14.43 -8.14
N ALA A 320 1.52 -14.08 -6.98
CA ALA A 320 0.15 -14.50 -6.62
C ALA A 320 -0.87 -14.06 -7.71
N PRO A 321 -2.07 -14.69 -7.77
CA PRO A 321 -3.14 -14.20 -8.64
C PRO A 321 -3.46 -12.73 -8.36
N LEU A 322 -3.84 -11.99 -9.40
CA LEU A 322 -4.16 -10.57 -9.31
C LEU A 322 -5.19 -10.27 -8.21
N VAL A 323 -6.22 -11.10 -8.05
CA VAL A 323 -7.23 -10.89 -6.99
C VAL A 323 -6.62 -10.85 -5.57
N THR A 324 -5.61 -11.69 -5.30
CA THR A 324 -4.88 -11.70 -4.03
C THR A 324 -4.03 -10.43 -3.87
N ILE A 325 -3.33 -10.03 -4.94
CA ILE A 325 -2.51 -8.81 -4.95
C ILE A 325 -3.41 -7.58 -4.69
N LEU A 326 -4.59 -7.52 -5.30
CA LEU A 326 -5.54 -6.43 -5.14
C LEU A 326 -6.18 -6.42 -3.74
N GLU A 327 -6.49 -7.58 -3.17
CA GLU A 327 -6.96 -7.67 -1.78
C GLU A 327 -5.92 -7.11 -0.80
N GLU A 328 -4.66 -7.50 -0.94
CA GLU A 328 -3.56 -6.97 -0.13
C GLU A 328 -3.32 -5.47 -0.37
N MET A 329 -3.40 -5.02 -1.63
CA MET A 329 -3.31 -3.60 -1.99
C MET A 329 -4.41 -2.78 -1.32
N LEU A 330 -5.66 -3.26 -1.30
CA LEU A 330 -6.77 -2.54 -0.68
C LEU A 330 -6.68 -2.58 0.85
N LEU A 331 -6.16 -3.67 1.42
CA LEU A 331 -5.95 -3.86 2.86
C LEU A 331 -4.83 -2.96 3.41
N TYR A 332 -3.66 -2.98 2.78
CA TYR A 332 -2.46 -2.26 3.22
C TYR A 332 -2.28 -0.90 2.53
N SER A 333 -3.11 -0.61 1.52
CA SER A 333 -3.12 0.65 0.78
C SER A 333 -1.79 0.97 0.07
N THR A 334 -1.15 -0.02 -0.54
CA THR A 334 0.15 0.11 -1.19
C THR A 334 0.06 0.95 -2.48
N ASN A 335 0.81 2.06 -2.56
CA ASN A 335 0.79 2.96 -3.72
C ASN A 335 1.43 2.32 -4.95
N LEU A 336 2.66 1.82 -4.83
CA LEU A 336 3.35 1.17 -5.95
C LEU A 336 2.51 0.06 -6.60
N THR A 337 1.84 -0.77 -5.80
CA THR A 337 0.96 -1.82 -6.34
C THR A 337 -0.15 -1.23 -7.19
N ALA A 338 -0.78 -0.14 -6.76
CA ALA A 338 -1.82 0.53 -7.53
C ALA A 338 -1.28 1.07 -8.86
N GLU A 339 -0.11 1.71 -8.84
CA GLU A 339 0.50 2.23 -10.07
C GLU A 339 0.84 1.11 -11.06
N VAL A 340 1.47 0.04 -10.56
CA VAL A 340 1.89 -1.10 -11.38
C VAL A 340 0.69 -1.84 -11.99
N VAL A 341 -0.36 -2.13 -11.21
CA VAL A 341 -1.54 -2.82 -11.76
C VAL A 341 -2.31 -1.92 -12.73
N GLY A 342 -2.40 -0.61 -12.47
CA GLY A 342 -3.04 0.35 -13.37
C GLY A 342 -2.28 0.54 -14.68
N LEU A 343 -0.95 0.68 -14.62
CA LEU A 343 -0.06 0.67 -15.80
C LEU A 343 -0.18 -0.63 -16.59
N SER A 344 -0.28 -1.77 -15.91
CA SER A 344 -0.40 -3.08 -16.56
C SER A 344 -1.76 -3.26 -17.25
N ALA A 345 -2.84 -2.78 -16.63
CA ALA A 345 -4.18 -2.75 -17.23
C ALA A 345 -4.20 -1.89 -18.50
N THR A 346 -3.63 -0.68 -18.45
CA THR A 346 -3.49 0.18 -19.62
C THR A 346 -2.63 -0.48 -20.70
N ARG A 347 -1.53 -1.15 -20.30
CA ARG A 347 -0.67 -1.88 -21.23
C ARG A 347 -1.42 -2.97 -21.97
N GLU A 348 -2.27 -3.72 -21.28
CA GLU A 348 -3.07 -4.78 -21.91
C GLU A 348 -4.06 -4.21 -22.94
N LEU A 349 -4.71 -3.09 -22.63
CA LEU A 349 -5.70 -2.49 -23.53
C LEU A 349 -5.10 -1.71 -24.70
N HIS A 350 -3.98 -1.03 -24.49
CA HIS A 350 -3.48 0.01 -25.40
C HIS A 350 -2.00 -0.12 -25.78
N GLY A 351 -1.30 -1.13 -25.25
CA GLY A 351 0.16 -1.20 -25.32
C GLY A 351 0.84 -0.35 -24.25
N ARG A 352 2.17 -0.44 -24.14
CA ARG A 352 2.93 0.19 -23.05
C ARG A 352 2.67 1.71 -23.04
N PRO A 353 2.12 2.29 -21.95
CA PRO A 353 1.91 3.73 -21.86
C PRO A 353 3.24 4.48 -21.74
N ASP A 354 3.26 5.72 -22.21
CA ASP A 354 4.45 6.59 -22.15
C ASP A 354 4.78 7.05 -20.73
N SER A 355 3.75 7.21 -19.88
CA SER A 355 3.91 7.69 -18.50
C SER A 355 2.77 7.24 -17.58
N LEU A 356 2.96 7.47 -16.28
CA LEU A 356 1.93 7.28 -15.26
C LEU A 356 0.69 8.11 -15.53
N LEU A 357 0.88 9.39 -15.86
CA LEU A 357 -0.21 10.31 -16.17
C LEU A 357 -1.01 9.85 -17.40
N ALA A 358 -0.33 9.37 -18.44
CA ALA A 358 -0.99 8.83 -19.62
C ALA A 358 -1.84 7.59 -19.27
N SER A 359 -1.34 6.74 -18.37
CA SER A 359 -2.09 5.58 -17.89
C SER A 359 -3.27 5.94 -17.00
N ALA A 360 -3.13 6.95 -16.14
CA ALA A 360 -4.24 7.48 -15.35
C ALA A 360 -5.33 8.08 -16.24
N GLN A 361 -4.94 8.76 -17.32
CA GLN A 361 -5.87 9.26 -18.33
C GLN A 361 -6.62 8.13 -19.04
N ALA A 362 -5.94 7.03 -19.38
CA ALA A 362 -6.60 5.85 -19.94
C ALA A 362 -7.65 5.25 -18.97
N MET A 363 -7.36 5.24 -17.67
CA MET A 363 -8.36 4.83 -16.66
C MET A 363 -9.53 5.82 -16.57
N ASN A 364 -9.29 7.13 -16.63
CA ASN A 364 -10.38 8.13 -16.68
C ASN A 364 -11.27 7.94 -17.91
N ASP A 365 -10.66 7.70 -19.07
CA ASP A 365 -11.39 7.45 -20.32
C ASP A 365 -12.20 6.15 -20.24
N TRP A 366 -11.60 5.08 -19.70
CA TRP A 366 -12.28 3.81 -19.47
C TRP A 366 -13.47 3.94 -18.49
N LEU A 367 -13.32 4.69 -17.40
CA LEU A 367 -14.40 4.96 -16.44
C LEU A 367 -15.56 5.71 -17.08
N ARG A 368 -15.26 6.73 -17.88
CA ARG A 368 -16.27 7.49 -18.63
C ARG A 368 -16.98 6.61 -19.65
N ASP A 369 -16.24 5.84 -20.44
CA ASP A 369 -16.81 5.10 -21.56
C ASP A 369 -17.57 3.85 -21.09
N THR A 370 -17.15 3.24 -19.98
CA THR A 370 -17.77 2.02 -19.43
C THR A 370 -18.93 2.32 -18.47
N TYR A 371 -18.75 3.33 -17.60
CA TYR A 371 -19.67 3.60 -16.49
C TYR A 371 -20.31 4.99 -16.56
N GLY A 372 -19.95 5.82 -17.55
CA GLY A 372 -20.37 7.21 -17.61
C GLY A 372 -19.77 8.06 -16.48
N VAL A 373 -18.69 7.59 -15.84
CA VAL A 373 -18.10 8.23 -14.66
C VAL A 373 -17.16 9.36 -15.06
N THR A 374 -17.34 10.53 -14.47
CA THR A 374 -16.45 11.69 -14.68
C THR A 374 -15.42 11.74 -13.57
N SER A 375 -14.14 11.59 -13.93
CA SER A 375 -13.00 11.66 -13.02
C SER A 375 -11.82 12.39 -13.67
N ALA A 376 -10.90 12.86 -12.83
CA ALA A 376 -9.65 13.49 -13.26
C ALA A 376 -8.49 12.94 -12.42
N PHE A 377 -8.23 11.64 -12.48
CA PHE A 377 -7.08 11.03 -11.82
C PHE A 377 -5.79 11.33 -12.58
N VAL A 378 -4.70 11.56 -11.83
CA VAL A 378 -3.37 11.79 -12.39
C VAL A 378 -2.40 10.63 -12.11
N ASP A 379 -2.84 9.67 -11.32
CA ASP A 379 -2.16 8.43 -10.92
C ASP A 379 -3.23 7.39 -10.52
N HIS A 380 -2.81 6.16 -10.20
CA HIS A 380 -3.70 5.07 -9.83
C HIS A 380 -3.82 4.85 -8.32
N SER A 381 -2.96 5.44 -7.51
CA SER A 381 -3.00 5.31 -6.05
C SER A 381 -3.88 6.35 -5.34
N GLY A 382 -4.22 7.44 -6.02
CA GLY A 382 -4.78 8.66 -5.47
C GLY A 382 -3.80 9.45 -4.61
N LEU A 383 -2.48 9.35 -4.87
CA LEU A 383 -1.47 10.12 -4.16
C LEU A 383 -1.41 11.57 -4.65
N GLY A 384 -1.47 11.75 -5.97
CA GLY A 384 -1.27 13.02 -6.64
C GLY A 384 -2.38 14.03 -6.37
N ASP A 385 -1.95 15.25 -6.06
CA ASP A 385 -2.81 16.30 -5.54
C ASP A 385 -3.78 16.92 -6.51
N ARG A 386 -3.66 16.56 -7.79
CA ARG A 386 -4.58 16.99 -8.85
C ARG A 386 -5.71 16.00 -9.10
N SER A 387 -5.68 14.82 -8.49
CA SER A 387 -6.74 13.82 -8.62
C SER A 387 -8.07 14.36 -8.11
N ARG A 388 -9.15 14.31 -8.90
CA ARG A 388 -10.50 14.77 -8.48
C ARG A 388 -11.59 13.80 -8.90
N ILE A 389 -12.57 13.62 -8.01
CA ILE A 389 -13.83 12.94 -8.30
C ILE A 389 -14.91 13.35 -7.29
N GLY A 390 -16.17 13.44 -7.74
CA GLY A 390 -17.33 13.66 -6.86
C GLY A 390 -17.79 12.37 -6.19
N ALA A 391 -18.40 12.46 -5.00
CA ALA A 391 -18.94 11.30 -4.32
C ALA A 391 -20.04 10.60 -5.15
N GLY A 392 -20.86 11.36 -5.88
CA GLY A 392 -21.89 10.84 -6.77
C GLY A 392 -21.31 10.01 -7.91
N GLU A 393 -20.24 10.50 -8.54
CA GLU A 393 -19.50 9.79 -9.60
C GLU A 393 -18.87 8.49 -9.09
N MET A 394 -18.37 8.48 -7.86
CA MET A 394 -17.83 7.26 -7.25
C MET A 394 -18.92 6.23 -6.94
N VAL A 395 -20.06 6.68 -6.42
CA VAL A 395 -21.22 5.81 -6.16
C VAL A 395 -21.79 5.24 -7.46
N LYS A 396 -21.83 6.05 -8.53
CA LYS A 396 -22.24 5.61 -9.88
C LYS A 396 -21.45 4.39 -10.36
N MET A 397 -20.13 4.35 -10.10
CA MET A 397 -19.33 3.15 -10.37
C MET A 397 -19.72 1.98 -9.46
N PHE A 398 -19.84 2.21 -8.14
CA PHE A 398 -20.12 1.14 -7.19
C PHE A 398 -21.48 0.45 -7.41
N VAL A 399 -22.49 1.16 -7.91
CA VAL A 399 -23.81 0.58 -8.22
C VAL A 399 -23.87 -0.07 -9.61
N ALA A 400 -22.83 0.04 -10.43
CA ALA A 400 -22.87 -0.52 -11.77
C ALA A 400 -22.96 -2.06 -11.74
N PRO A 401 -23.69 -2.68 -12.70
CA PRO A 401 -23.92 -4.12 -12.70
C PRO A 401 -22.63 -4.95 -12.60
N GLY A 402 -22.58 -5.87 -11.63
CA GLY A 402 -21.45 -6.77 -11.42
C GLY A 402 -20.18 -6.14 -10.83
N VAL A 403 -20.19 -4.85 -10.47
CA VAL A 403 -19.05 -4.19 -9.79
C VAL A 403 -18.96 -4.62 -8.33
N MET A 404 -20.09 -4.66 -7.61
CA MET A 404 -20.14 -5.12 -6.22
C MET A 404 -19.57 -6.53 -6.07
N ASP A 405 -19.89 -7.45 -6.97
CA ASP A 405 -19.42 -8.84 -6.90
C ASP A 405 -17.91 -8.96 -7.05
N LYS A 406 -17.27 -8.02 -7.77
CA LYS A 406 -15.81 -7.97 -7.93
C LYS A 406 -15.12 -7.27 -6.76
N LEU A 407 -15.63 -6.10 -6.36
CA LEU A 407 -14.96 -5.25 -5.37
C LEU A 407 -15.28 -5.62 -3.93
N ARG A 408 -16.54 -5.91 -3.60
CA ARG A 408 -16.95 -6.17 -2.22
C ARG A 408 -16.11 -7.28 -1.59
N PRO A 409 -15.81 -8.43 -2.25
CA PRO A 409 -15.00 -9.52 -1.69
C PRO A 409 -13.60 -9.13 -1.25
N ILE A 410 -12.97 -8.14 -1.89
CA ILE A 410 -11.57 -7.73 -1.64
C ILE A 410 -11.45 -6.43 -0.83
N LEU A 411 -12.57 -5.78 -0.46
CA LEU A 411 -12.58 -4.61 0.41
C LEU A 411 -12.47 -4.98 1.89
N LYS A 412 -11.71 -4.22 2.68
CA LYS A 412 -11.58 -4.48 4.12
C LYS A 412 -12.92 -4.25 4.85
N ARG A 413 -13.22 -5.09 5.86
CA ARG A 413 -14.29 -4.78 6.83
C ARG A 413 -13.95 -3.50 7.60
N HIS A 414 -14.82 -2.51 7.52
CA HIS A 414 -14.70 -1.25 8.27
C HIS A 414 -15.49 -1.34 9.57
N VAL A 415 -14.85 -0.96 10.67
CA VAL A 415 -15.43 -1.05 12.02
C VAL A 415 -16.13 0.25 12.34
N LEU A 416 -17.41 0.15 12.72
CA LEU A 416 -18.19 1.27 13.24
C LEU A 416 -17.85 1.51 14.71
N LYS A 417 -17.69 2.77 15.08
CA LYS A 417 -17.15 3.19 16.38
C LYS A 417 -18.03 4.23 17.05
N ASP A 418 -18.12 4.17 18.38
CA ASP A 418 -18.83 5.14 19.18
C ASP A 418 -18.07 6.48 19.30
N ASP A 419 -18.66 7.41 20.05
CA ASP A 419 -18.06 8.74 20.29
C ASP A 419 -16.71 8.69 21.01
N ALA A 420 -16.44 7.64 21.78
CA ALA A 420 -15.17 7.41 22.46
C ALA A 420 -14.13 6.71 21.55
N GLY A 421 -14.53 6.30 20.34
CA GLY A 421 -13.69 5.59 19.38
C GLY A 421 -13.61 4.08 19.62
N ALA A 422 -14.42 3.53 20.53
CA ALA A 422 -14.53 2.10 20.77
C ALA A 422 -15.41 1.45 19.70
N PRO A 423 -15.13 0.20 19.26
CA PRO A 423 -16.02 -0.54 18.38
C PRO A 423 -17.44 -0.64 18.96
N ILE A 424 -18.46 -0.46 18.11
CA ILE A 424 -19.85 -0.69 18.50
C ILE A 424 -20.17 -2.18 18.28
N ASP A 425 -20.23 -2.95 19.36
CA ASP A 425 -20.60 -4.35 19.32
C ASP A 425 -22.08 -4.51 18.95
N GLY A 426 -22.38 -5.44 18.03
CA GLY A 426 -23.75 -5.76 17.62
C GLY A 426 -24.45 -4.67 16.78
N TYR A 427 -23.72 -3.71 16.23
CA TYR A 427 -24.30 -2.70 15.34
C TYR A 427 -25.02 -3.38 14.15
N PRO A 428 -26.27 -3.00 13.80
CA PRO A 428 -27.13 -3.69 12.84
C PRO A 428 -26.77 -3.37 11.37
N ALA A 429 -25.49 -3.26 11.06
CA ALA A 429 -24.99 -3.16 9.70
C ALA A 429 -23.53 -3.61 9.63
N THR A 430 -23.11 -4.03 8.44
CA THR A 430 -21.72 -4.35 8.14
C THR A 430 -21.21 -3.46 7.02
N VAL A 431 -19.97 -2.97 7.16
CA VAL A 431 -19.36 -2.07 6.19
C VAL A 431 -18.13 -2.73 5.59
N ARG A 432 -17.99 -2.71 4.26
CA ARG A 432 -16.75 -3.04 3.55
C ARG A 432 -16.36 -1.86 2.70
N ALA A 433 -15.19 -1.28 2.98
CA ALA A 433 -14.82 0.00 2.41
C ALA A 433 -13.31 0.16 2.24
N LYS A 434 -12.94 1.04 1.31
CA LYS A 434 -11.57 1.55 1.17
C LYS A 434 -11.47 2.91 1.85
N THR A 435 -10.44 3.07 2.66
CA THR A 435 -10.08 4.35 3.28
C THR A 435 -9.09 5.13 2.41
N GLY A 436 -9.16 6.46 2.47
CA GLY A 436 -8.17 7.38 1.91
C GLY A 436 -7.82 8.45 2.93
N THR A 437 -6.54 8.77 3.07
CA THR A 437 -6.07 9.81 4.00
C THR A 437 -4.81 10.44 3.43
N LEU A 438 -4.84 11.76 3.24
CA LEU A 438 -3.67 12.61 3.04
C LEU A 438 -3.74 13.74 4.07
N ASN A 439 -2.72 14.59 4.15
CA ASN A 439 -2.80 15.80 4.99
C ASN A 439 -4.00 16.66 4.54
N PHE A 440 -4.93 16.94 5.46
CA PHE A 440 -6.16 17.70 5.18
C PHE A 440 -7.10 17.09 4.13
N VAL A 441 -6.99 15.77 3.87
CA VAL A 441 -7.94 15.01 3.04
C VAL A 441 -8.31 13.71 3.73
N SER A 442 -9.59 13.38 3.79
CA SER A 442 -10.05 12.07 4.25
C SER A 442 -11.22 11.58 3.41
N ALA A 443 -11.09 10.36 2.89
CA ALA A 443 -12.10 9.75 2.06
C ALA A 443 -12.43 8.33 2.54
N LEU A 444 -13.65 7.89 2.25
CA LEU A 444 -14.14 6.55 2.53
C LEU A 444 -15.19 6.18 1.49
N GLY A 445 -15.03 5.04 0.82
CA GLY A 445 -15.99 4.57 -0.18
C GLY A 445 -16.12 3.05 -0.17
N GLY A 446 -17.32 2.54 -0.43
CA GLY A 446 -17.60 1.11 -0.49
C GLY A 446 -19.07 0.79 -0.27
N TYR A 447 -19.33 -0.29 0.47
CA TYR A 447 -20.67 -0.85 0.66
C TYR A 447 -21.04 -0.94 2.13
N ILE A 448 -22.30 -0.69 2.44
CA ILE A 448 -22.93 -0.96 3.74
C ILE A 448 -24.12 -1.89 3.54
N THR A 449 -24.15 -3.00 4.29
CA THR A 449 -25.26 -3.95 4.30
C THR A 449 -25.96 -3.85 5.65
N THR A 450 -27.25 -3.50 5.65
CA THR A 450 -28.09 -3.38 6.85
C THR A 450 -28.46 -4.77 7.40
N ALA A 451 -28.97 -4.83 8.63
CA ALA A 451 -29.37 -6.08 9.28
C ALA A 451 -30.47 -6.85 8.51
N GLU A 452 -31.28 -6.15 7.71
CA GLU A 452 -32.37 -6.73 6.93
C GLU A 452 -31.92 -7.16 5.52
N GLY A 453 -30.63 -6.99 5.19
CA GLY A 453 -30.03 -7.46 3.95
C GLY A 453 -29.93 -6.42 2.84
N LYS A 454 -30.59 -5.26 2.99
CA LYS A 454 -30.45 -4.13 2.05
C LYS A 454 -28.99 -3.69 1.98
N THR A 455 -28.46 -3.58 0.76
CA THR A 455 -27.08 -3.14 0.53
C THR A 455 -27.07 -1.81 -0.19
N LEU A 456 -26.29 -0.87 0.33
CA LEU A 456 -26.10 0.46 -0.25
C LEU A 456 -24.63 0.64 -0.64
N ALA A 457 -24.41 1.37 -1.73
CA ALA A 457 -23.11 1.90 -2.10
C ALA A 457 -22.96 3.33 -1.56
N PHE A 458 -21.78 3.70 -1.10
CA PHE A 458 -21.53 5.04 -0.57
C PHE A 458 -20.14 5.57 -0.92
N SER A 459 -20.02 6.90 -0.91
CA SER A 459 -18.74 7.62 -0.94
C SER A 459 -18.83 8.86 -0.07
N ILE A 460 -17.78 9.15 0.67
CA ILE A 460 -17.62 10.33 1.53
C ILE A 460 -16.19 10.84 1.33
N ILE A 461 -16.05 12.07 0.84
CA ILE A 461 -14.76 12.72 0.56
C ILE A 461 -14.78 14.07 1.27
N CYS A 462 -13.80 14.31 2.15
CA CYS A 462 -13.60 15.59 2.82
C CYS A 462 -12.24 16.15 2.42
N GLY A 463 -12.14 17.46 2.22
CA GLY A 463 -10.88 18.14 1.91
C GLY A 463 -10.84 19.61 2.34
N GLU A 464 -9.75 20.02 2.98
CA GLU A 464 -9.42 21.43 3.25
C GLU A 464 -8.21 21.83 2.39
N LEU A 465 -8.48 22.18 1.13
CA LEU A 465 -7.45 22.30 0.09
C LEU A 465 -6.47 23.46 0.34
N GLU A 466 -6.94 24.58 0.90
CA GLU A 466 -6.06 25.71 1.26
C GLU A 466 -5.07 25.34 2.36
N ALA A 467 -5.52 24.62 3.39
CA ALA A 467 -4.65 24.15 4.47
C ALA A 467 -3.69 23.06 3.98
N ARG A 468 -4.13 22.23 3.03
CA ARG A 468 -3.28 21.25 2.35
C ARG A 468 -2.11 21.92 1.63
N GLU A 469 -2.40 22.87 0.75
CA GLU A 469 -1.39 23.61 -0.03
C GLU A 469 -0.41 24.34 0.90
N ALA A 470 -0.91 24.98 1.97
CA ALA A 470 -0.07 25.62 2.96
C ALA A 470 0.83 24.62 3.73
N GLY A 471 0.34 23.40 3.96
CA GLY A 471 1.08 22.33 4.61
C GLY A 471 2.17 21.73 3.74
N GLU A 472 1.92 21.54 2.44
CA GLU A 472 2.95 21.10 1.48
C GLU A 472 4.10 22.11 1.41
N ALA A 473 3.78 23.40 1.39
CA ALA A 473 4.78 24.47 1.40
C ALA A 473 5.63 24.53 2.69
N SER A 474 5.20 23.91 3.80
CA SER A 474 5.99 23.88 5.04
C SER A 474 7.15 22.89 5.00
N GLY A 475 7.07 21.88 4.12
CA GLY A 475 8.06 20.79 4.05
C GLY A 475 8.00 19.82 5.23
N ASP A 476 6.93 19.86 6.03
CA ASP A 476 6.69 18.90 7.10
C ASP A 476 5.95 17.66 6.57
N GLU A 477 6.38 16.47 7.00
CA GLU A 477 5.66 15.24 6.67
C GLU A 477 4.19 15.26 7.16
N ILE A 478 3.97 15.90 8.31
CA ILE A 478 2.66 16.06 8.94
C ILE A 478 2.54 17.52 9.40
N PRO A 479 1.95 18.39 8.56
CA PRO A 479 1.75 19.79 8.89
C PRO A 479 0.88 19.99 10.13
N ASP A 480 1.09 21.12 10.80
CA ASP A 480 0.32 21.51 11.97
C ASP A 480 -1.19 21.57 11.65
N GLY A 481 -2.01 20.97 12.51
CA GLY A 481 -3.46 20.93 12.34
C GLY A 481 -3.99 19.78 11.46
N ALA A 482 -3.16 19.12 10.66
CA ALA A 482 -3.60 18.01 9.79
C ALA A 482 -4.22 16.87 10.62
N ARG A 483 -3.52 16.37 11.65
CA ARG A 483 -4.01 15.27 12.50
C ARG A 483 -5.41 15.51 13.13
N PRO A 484 -5.66 16.63 13.85
CA PRO A 484 -6.97 16.90 14.42
C PRO A 484 -8.04 17.15 13.34
N TRP A 485 -7.69 17.75 12.21
CA TRP A 485 -8.62 17.89 11.08
C TRP A 485 -9.05 16.52 10.53
N ASN A 486 -8.10 15.65 10.20
CA ASN A 486 -8.39 14.32 9.69
C ASN A 486 -9.19 13.47 10.69
N ALA A 487 -8.99 13.68 11.99
CA ALA A 487 -9.78 13.01 13.03
C ALA A 487 -11.25 13.46 13.03
N ARG A 488 -11.53 14.74 12.80
CA ARG A 488 -12.90 15.26 12.63
C ARG A 488 -13.56 14.71 11.37
N ALA A 489 -12.86 14.71 10.24
CA ALA A 489 -13.37 14.14 8.99
C ALA A 489 -13.72 12.65 9.13
N ARG A 490 -12.90 11.86 9.82
CA ARG A 490 -13.21 10.45 10.11
C ARG A 490 -14.41 10.28 11.05
N ARG A 491 -14.65 11.21 11.97
CA ARG A 491 -15.85 11.18 12.83
C ARG A 491 -17.11 11.43 12.01
N LEU A 492 -17.10 12.45 11.15
CA LEU A 492 -18.18 12.69 10.17
C LEU A 492 -18.50 11.43 9.35
N GLN A 493 -17.48 10.73 8.84
CA GLN A 493 -17.67 9.48 8.10
C GLN A 493 -18.34 8.38 8.95
N GLN A 494 -17.98 8.26 10.23
CA GLN A 494 -18.60 7.32 11.16
C GLN A 494 -20.06 7.66 11.42
N ASP A 495 -20.38 8.95 11.62
CA ASP A 495 -21.74 9.41 11.90
C ASP A 495 -22.66 9.16 10.70
N LEU A 496 -22.18 9.42 9.48
CA LEU A 496 -22.93 9.13 8.25
C LEU A 496 -23.20 7.64 8.06
N LEU A 497 -22.18 6.77 8.24
CA LEU A 497 -22.37 5.33 8.15
C LEU A 497 -23.32 4.80 9.22
N GLN A 498 -23.20 5.31 10.44
CA GLN A 498 -24.10 4.95 11.53
C GLN A 498 -25.53 5.44 11.30
N ARG A 499 -25.72 6.51 10.53
CA ARG A 499 -27.05 6.93 10.11
C ARG A 499 -27.60 6.00 9.04
N TRP A 500 -26.86 5.80 7.95
CA TRP A 500 -27.33 5.01 6.82
C TRP A 500 -27.61 3.55 7.19
N GLY A 501 -26.82 2.97 8.09
CA GLY A 501 -27.07 1.61 8.61
C GLY A 501 -28.36 1.46 9.42
N LEU A 502 -29.00 2.56 9.84
CA LEU A 502 -30.19 2.55 10.69
C LEU A 502 -31.43 3.19 10.05
N VAL A 503 -31.27 4.08 9.06
CA VAL A 503 -32.39 4.76 8.39
C VAL A 503 -32.94 3.95 7.21
N TYR A 504 -32.07 3.19 6.54
CA TYR A 504 -32.40 2.48 5.29
C TYR A 504 -32.59 0.97 5.49
N THR A 505 -33.23 0.62 6.60
CA THR A 505 -33.93 -0.66 6.82
C THR A 505 -35.18 -0.71 5.93
N GLU A 506 -35.64 -1.87 5.46
CA GLU A 506 -36.79 -2.08 4.56
C GLU A 506 -37.96 -1.12 4.83
N GLU A 507 -38.67 -0.71 3.77
CA GLU A 507 -40.00 -0.09 3.94
C GLU A 507 -40.92 -1.07 4.66
N PRO A 508 -41.77 -0.62 5.60
CA PRO A 508 -42.79 -1.49 6.17
C PRO A 508 -43.68 -2.01 5.04
N MET A 509 -43.68 -3.33 4.89
CA MET A 509 -44.57 -4.11 4.03
C MET A 509 -45.97 -3.46 3.98
N GLU A 510 -46.44 -3.16 2.76
CA GLU A 510 -47.71 -2.49 2.47
C GLU A 510 -48.82 -2.91 3.44
N ALA A 511 -49.49 -1.91 4.03
CA ALA A 511 -50.65 -2.12 4.88
C ALA A 511 -51.66 -3.04 4.16
N GLU A 512 -52.03 -4.14 4.82
CA GLU A 512 -53.05 -5.06 4.33
C GLU A 512 -54.28 -4.28 3.83
N PRO A 513 -54.82 -4.62 2.64
CA PRO A 513 -56.01 -3.95 2.14
C PRO A 513 -57.15 -4.20 3.12
N THR A 514 -57.75 -3.11 3.59
CA THR A 514 -58.85 -3.12 4.53
C THR A 514 -60.01 -3.89 3.91
N THR A 515 -60.23 -5.12 4.36
CA THR A 515 -61.40 -5.91 3.97
C THR A 515 -62.65 -5.21 4.50
N GLN A 516 -63.58 -4.86 3.58
CA GLN A 516 -64.91 -4.33 3.88
C GLN A 516 -65.81 -5.36 4.56
#